data_AF-A0A933S9E2-F1
#
_entry.id   AF-A0A933S9E2-F1
#
_cell.length_a   1.000
_cell.length_b   1.000
_cell.length_c   1.000
_cell.angle_alpha   90.00
_cell.angle_beta   90.00
_cell.angle_gamma   90.00
#
_symmetry.space_group_name_H-M   'P 1'
#
loop_
_entity.id
_entity.type
_entity.pdbx_description
1 polymer ?
#
loop_
_entity_poly.entity_id
_entity_poly.type
_entity_poly.pdbx_seq_one_letter_code
_entity_poly.pdbx_strand_id
1 'polypeptide(L)'
;MFSKLFGKKKPETPATPPPPPRQVPLYAALLEKPSRDVPQNLKTNEESPEFAQWQAKWQEKLRGQKRPADDQPVLTTLASGDHMATFAMPDEGGRAALFFSSPLRAADYKDHMGAESAGAQIPMLPLAGFVQMLRDLESAGVTHFAFDRCPRCVGATVAEAAGVQTVEDAWAVRSQYKGAEVAREKLYFEYALDAARTGHLEEAREVALQAVSHITIEDPNMHLLIGQIGVALADTQLHQDAAAMLQFLKADPYVAKLHTVVEIGAADFEGPDA
;
A
#
# COMPACT_ATOMS: atom_id res chain seq x y z
N MET A 1 -48.80 -49.99 -6.80
CA MET A 1 -48.61 -48.73 -7.57
C MET A 1 -48.51 -47.60 -6.56
N PHE A 2 -47.36 -46.92 -6.46
CA PHE A 2 -47.08 -45.61 -5.81
C PHE A 2 -45.67 -45.64 -5.21
N SER A 3 -44.66 -45.68 -6.09
CA SER A 3 -43.28 -45.36 -5.73
C SER A 3 -42.72 -44.54 -6.87
N LYS A 4 -42.87 -43.22 -6.75
CA LYS A 4 -42.23 -42.16 -7.54
C LYS A 4 -42.91 -40.86 -7.11
N LEU A 5 -42.27 -40.10 -6.23
CA LEU A 5 -42.45 -38.66 -5.98
C LEU A 5 -41.60 -38.39 -4.74
N PHE A 6 -40.30 -38.15 -4.90
CA PHE A 6 -39.44 -37.35 -4.02
C PHE A 6 -38.02 -37.49 -4.59
N GLY A 7 -37.80 -36.87 -5.74
CA GLY A 7 -36.45 -36.57 -6.19
C GLY A 7 -35.84 -35.63 -5.15
N LYS A 8 -34.83 -36.10 -4.42
CA LYS A 8 -34.01 -35.25 -3.54
C LYS A 8 -33.32 -34.21 -4.42
N LYS A 9 -33.90 -33.01 -4.51
CA LYS A 9 -33.20 -31.84 -5.06
C LYS A 9 -31.99 -31.62 -4.16
N LYS A 10 -30.79 -31.79 -4.72
CA LYS A 10 -29.53 -31.42 -4.06
C LYS A 10 -29.69 -29.96 -3.64
N PRO A 11 -29.39 -29.58 -2.39
CA PRO A 11 -29.40 -28.17 -2.01
C PRO A 11 -28.40 -27.46 -2.91
N GLU A 12 -28.90 -26.58 -3.77
CA GLU A 12 -28.08 -25.64 -4.52
C GLU A 12 -27.41 -24.75 -3.47
N THR A 13 -26.10 -24.93 -3.29
CA THR A 13 -25.30 -23.99 -2.52
C THR A 13 -25.55 -22.61 -3.10
N PRO A 14 -25.99 -21.62 -2.31
CA PRO A 14 -26.17 -20.26 -2.81
C PRO A 14 -24.89 -19.85 -3.51
N ALA A 15 -25.00 -19.41 -4.77
CA ALA A 15 -23.86 -18.91 -5.51
C ALA A 15 -23.24 -17.76 -4.68
N THR A 16 -21.97 -17.90 -4.32
CA THR A 16 -21.24 -16.84 -3.64
C THR A 16 -21.37 -15.58 -4.50
N PRO A 17 -21.87 -14.46 -3.95
CA PRO A 17 -21.97 -13.24 -4.72
C PRO A 17 -20.59 -12.88 -5.28
N PRO A 18 -20.51 -12.35 -6.51
CA PRO A 18 -19.24 -11.93 -7.09
C PRO A 18 -18.59 -10.90 -6.15
N PRO A 19 -17.25 -10.91 -6.05
CA PRO A 19 -16.56 -9.92 -5.23
C PRO A 19 -16.91 -8.51 -5.72
N PRO A 20 -16.94 -7.51 -4.81
CA PRO A 20 -17.16 -6.13 -5.21
C PRO A 20 -16.10 -5.70 -6.24
N PRO A 21 -16.45 -4.77 -7.15
CA PRO A 21 -15.47 -4.23 -8.09
C PRO A 21 -14.33 -3.56 -7.32
N ARG A 22 -13.09 -3.76 -7.80
CA ARG A 22 -11.90 -3.13 -7.23
C ARG A 22 -11.97 -1.61 -7.36
N GLN A 23 -11.46 -0.94 -6.35
CA GLN A 23 -11.33 0.52 -6.31
C GLN A 23 -9.98 0.99 -6.84
N VAL A 24 -8.93 0.16 -6.69
CA VAL A 24 -7.57 0.49 -7.15
C VAL A 24 -7.17 -0.49 -8.26
N PRO A 25 -6.57 -0.02 -9.37
CA PRO A 25 -5.93 -0.91 -10.35
C PRO A 25 -4.93 -1.84 -9.66
N LEU A 26 -4.70 -3.02 -10.21
CA LEU A 26 -3.76 -3.97 -9.64
C LEU A 26 -2.93 -4.59 -10.75
N TYR A 27 -1.63 -4.68 -10.50
CA TYR A 27 -0.73 -5.48 -11.33
C TYR A 27 -1.11 -6.97 -11.25
N ALA A 28 -1.40 -7.60 -12.37
CA ALA A 28 -1.74 -9.02 -12.44
C ALA A 28 -0.65 -9.89 -11.78
N ALA A 29 0.62 -9.53 -11.95
CA ALA A 29 1.75 -10.17 -11.30
C ALA A 29 1.66 -10.20 -9.76
N LEU A 30 0.99 -9.22 -9.12
CA LEU A 30 0.79 -9.20 -7.66
C LEU A 30 -0.27 -10.22 -7.21
N LEU A 31 -1.15 -10.69 -8.10
CA LEU A 31 -2.10 -11.76 -7.80
C LEU A 31 -1.42 -13.12 -7.79
N GLU A 32 -0.49 -13.34 -8.72
CA GLU A 32 0.24 -14.61 -8.84
C GLU A 32 1.26 -14.79 -7.70
N LYS A 33 1.96 -13.70 -7.35
CA LYS A 33 2.97 -13.68 -6.30
C LYS A 33 2.77 -12.44 -5.43
N PRO A 34 2.02 -12.51 -4.32
CA PRO A 34 1.73 -11.33 -3.48
C PRO A 34 2.94 -10.78 -2.71
N SER A 35 3.94 -11.62 -2.44
CA SER A 35 5.18 -11.25 -1.76
C SER A 35 6.38 -11.73 -2.57
N ARG A 36 7.39 -10.88 -2.71
CA ARG A 36 8.61 -11.17 -3.45
C ARG A 36 9.81 -11.08 -2.52
N ASP A 37 10.72 -12.04 -2.68
CA ASP A 37 12.04 -11.89 -2.09
C ASP A 37 12.76 -10.74 -2.78
N VAL A 38 13.30 -9.84 -1.98
CA VAL A 38 14.19 -8.79 -2.45
C VAL A 38 15.64 -9.25 -2.36
N PRO A 39 16.53 -8.76 -3.25
CA PRO A 39 17.95 -9.06 -3.22
C PRO A 39 18.58 -8.83 -1.84
N GLN A 40 19.52 -9.69 -1.45
CA GLN A 40 20.10 -9.64 -0.10
C GLN A 40 20.87 -8.34 0.16
N ASN A 41 21.55 -7.80 -0.84
CA ASN A 41 22.19 -6.50 -0.78
C ASN A 41 21.18 -5.36 -0.52
N LEU A 42 19.99 -5.39 -1.11
CA LEU A 42 18.93 -4.42 -0.81
C LEU A 42 18.47 -4.53 0.64
N LYS A 43 18.27 -5.75 1.17
CA LYS A 43 17.95 -5.98 2.59
C LYS A 43 19.04 -5.43 3.51
N THR A 44 20.30 -5.77 3.23
CA THR A 44 21.44 -5.28 4.00
C THR A 44 21.53 -3.74 3.97
N ASN A 45 21.23 -3.12 2.83
CA ASN A 45 21.20 -1.66 2.71
C ASN A 45 20.06 -1.05 3.54
N GLU A 46 18.87 -1.64 3.53
CA GLU A 46 17.73 -1.19 4.34
C GLU A 46 18.01 -1.33 5.85
N GLU A 47 18.79 -2.33 6.26
CA GLU A 47 19.21 -2.55 7.65
C GLU A 47 20.46 -1.74 8.06
N SER A 48 21.04 -0.96 7.14
CA SER A 48 22.29 -0.25 7.37
C SER A 48 22.14 0.99 8.28
N PRO A 49 23.20 1.35 9.04
CA PRO A 49 23.23 2.62 9.79
C PRO A 49 23.04 3.85 8.89
N GLU A 50 23.56 3.81 7.65
CA GLU A 50 23.42 4.88 6.67
C GLU A 50 21.95 5.09 6.29
N PHE A 51 21.22 4.01 6.04
CA PHE A 51 19.79 4.08 5.76
C PHE A 51 19.00 4.55 6.98
N ALA A 52 19.34 4.09 8.19
CA ALA A 52 18.71 4.57 9.41
C ALA A 52 18.88 6.10 9.60
N GLN A 53 20.07 6.64 9.30
CA GLN A 53 20.31 8.08 9.31
C GLN A 53 19.52 8.82 8.21
N TRP A 54 19.44 8.25 7.02
CA TRP A 54 18.65 8.79 5.92
C TRP A 54 17.16 8.84 6.26
N GLN A 55 16.64 7.76 6.83
CA GLN A 55 15.28 7.68 7.32
C GLN A 55 15.00 8.74 8.39
N ALA A 56 15.88 8.88 9.39
CA ALA A 56 15.74 9.88 10.43
C ALA A 56 15.67 11.31 9.87
N LYS A 57 16.47 11.63 8.84
CA LYS A 57 16.42 12.93 8.15
C LYS A 57 15.06 13.19 7.51
N TRP A 58 14.43 12.19 6.89
CA TRP A 58 13.08 12.36 6.34
C TRP A 58 12.02 12.54 7.41
N GLN A 59 12.11 11.76 8.49
CA GLN A 59 11.19 11.87 9.62
C GLN A 59 11.26 13.26 10.27
N GLU A 60 12.47 13.78 10.48
CA GLU A 60 12.69 15.13 11.00
C GLU A 60 12.20 16.20 10.01
N LYS A 61 12.53 16.06 8.72
CA LYS A 61 12.09 16.97 7.67
C LYS A 61 10.56 17.06 7.62
N LEU A 62 9.84 15.94 7.64
CA LEU A 62 8.38 15.93 7.65
C LEU A 62 7.82 16.52 8.94
N ARG A 63 8.41 16.19 10.09
CA ARG A 63 8.00 16.75 11.39
C ARG A 63 8.12 18.27 11.44
N GLY A 64 9.18 18.82 10.83
CA GLY A 64 9.44 20.25 10.75
C GLY A 64 8.57 21.01 9.74
N GLN A 65 7.77 20.33 8.92
CA GLN A 65 6.81 20.99 8.04
C GLN A 65 5.66 21.59 8.85
N LYS A 66 5.02 22.61 8.27
CA LYS A 66 3.80 23.19 8.84
C LYS A 66 2.74 22.09 8.93
N ARG A 67 2.30 21.79 10.15
CA ARG A 67 1.21 20.86 10.41
C ARG A 67 -0.06 21.31 9.66
N PRO A 68 -0.83 20.39 9.08
CA PRO A 68 -2.17 20.65 8.55
C PRO A 68 -3.09 21.31 9.59
N ALA A 69 -4.11 22.02 9.11
CA ALA A 69 -5.12 22.63 9.99
C ALA A 69 -5.86 21.56 10.82
N ASP A 70 -6.41 21.95 11.97
CA ASP A 70 -7.02 21.02 12.93
C ASP A 70 -8.25 20.29 12.37
N ASP A 71 -8.95 20.89 11.42
CA ASP A 71 -10.12 20.35 10.72
C ASP A 71 -9.73 19.59 9.44
N GLN A 72 -8.48 19.70 8.99
CA GLN A 72 -8.03 19.06 7.76
C GLN A 72 -7.82 17.56 7.98
N PRO A 73 -8.49 16.70 7.21
CA PRO A 73 -8.30 15.26 7.31
C PRO A 73 -6.95 14.86 6.70
N VAL A 74 -6.17 14.08 7.45
CA VAL A 74 -4.77 13.73 7.08
C VAL A 74 -4.43 12.26 7.30
N LEU A 75 -5.36 11.52 7.90
CA LEU A 75 -5.30 10.09 8.15
C LEU A 75 -6.61 9.47 7.69
N THR A 76 -6.59 8.17 7.46
CA THR A 76 -7.80 7.41 7.19
C THR A 76 -7.73 6.04 7.86
N THR A 77 -8.85 5.34 7.90
CA THR A 77 -8.97 3.99 8.44
C THR A 77 -10.02 3.23 7.61
N LEU A 78 -10.29 1.99 7.97
CA LEU A 78 -11.37 1.19 7.42
C LEU A 78 -12.38 0.88 8.52
N ALA A 79 -13.63 1.26 8.31
CA ALA A 79 -14.69 1.09 9.30
C ALA A 79 -15.96 0.50 8.68
N SER A 80 -16.64 -0.38 9.41
CA SER A 80 -17.95 -0.95 9.03
C SER A 80 -18.88 -0.86 10.23
N GLY A 81 -19.85 0.05 10.18
CA GLY A 81 -20.65 0.40 11.37
C GLY A 81 -19.76 0.89 12.50
N ASP A 82 -19.91 0.28 13.67
CA ASP A 82 -19.11 0.59 14.88
C ASP A 82 -17.79 -0.20 14.95
N HIS A 83 -17.47 -0.98 13.91
CA HIS A 83 -16.26 -1.80 13.86
C HIS A 83 -15.17 -1.13 13.03
N MET A 84 -13.94 -1.12 13.55
CA MET A 84 -12.75 -0.70 12.82
C MET A 84 -11.90 -1.90 12.40
N ALA A 85 -11.21 -1.73 11.27
CA ALA A 85 -10.25 -2.70 10.81
C ALA A 85 -9.08 -2.81 11.80
N THR A 86 -8.81 -4.04 12.19
CA THR A 86 -7.75 -4.42 13.11
C THR A 86 -7.07 -5.67 12.59
N PHE A 87 -5.81 -5.87 12.94
CA PHE A 87 -5.10 -7.13 12.66
C PHE A 87 -4.61 -7.75 13.96
N ALA A 88 -4.49 -9.08 13.97
CA ALA A 88 -3.92 -9.80 15.11
C ALA A 88 -2.41 -9.55 15.16
N MET A 89 -1.88 -9.24 16.34
CA MET A 89 -0.45 -9.14 16.58
C MET A 89 0.06 -10.52 17.01
N PRO A 90 0.76 -11.28 16.14
CA PRO A 90 1.10 -12.67 16.41
C PRO A 90 2.05 -12.83 17.59
N ASP A 91 2.96 -11.89 17.80
CA ASP A 91 4.04 -12.00 18.79
C ASP A 91 3.65 -11.47 20.18
N GLU A 92 2.71 -10.53 20.24
CA GLU A 92 2.35 -9.82 21.48
C GLU A 92 1.04 -10.32 22.10
N GLY A 93 0.22 -11.05 21.33
CA GLY A 93 -1.10 -11.48 21.78
C GLY A 93 -2.06 -10.29 21.88
N GLY A 94 -2.76 -9.96 20.81
CA GLY A 94 -3.69 -8.84 20.82
C GLY A 94 -4.14 -8.42 19.42
N ARG A 95 -4.73 -7.23 19.34
CA ARG A 95 -5.12 -6.60 18.08
C ARG A 95 -4.57 -5.20 18.01
N ALA A 96 -4.11 -4.80 16.84
CA ALA A 96 -3.75 -3.42 16.54
C ALA A 96 -4.76 -2.82 15.54
N ALA A 97 -5.14 -1.57 15.77
CA ALA A 97 -5.97 -0.79 14.84
C ALA A 97 -5.18 -0.40 13.59
N LEU A 98 -5.86 -0.37 12.45
CA LEU A 98 -5.27 0.01 11.18
C LEU A 98 -5.61 1.44 10.82
N PHE A 99 -4.57 2.23 10.61
CA PHE A 99 -4.65 3.56 10.05
C PHE A 99 -3.78 3.66 8.80
N PHE A 100 -4.11 4.62 7.95
CA PHE A 100 -3.40 4.82 6.69
C PHE A 100 -3.10 6.30 6.52
N SER A 101 -1.94 6.61 5.96
CA SER A 101 -1.58 7.97 5.57
C SER A 101 -2.30 8.43 4.30
N SER A 102 -2.96 7.51 3.60
CA SER A 102 -3.69 7.77 2.36
C SER A 102 -4.91 6.88 2.14
N PRO A 103 -5.98 7.40 1.50
CA PRO A 103 -7.14 6.62 1.08
C PRO A 103 -6.81 5.53 0.05
N LEU A 104 -5.73 5.67 -0.73
CA LEU A 104 -5.37 4.67 -1.73
C LEU A 104 -4.88 3.38 -1.07
N ARG A 105 -4.02 3.48 -0.04
CA ARG A 105 -3.60 2.31 0.73
C ARG A 105 -4.77 1.66 1.46
N ALA A 106 -5.69 2.44 2.01
CA ALA A 106 -6.92 1.92 2.61
C ALA A 106 -7.79 1.18 1.59
N ALA A 107 -7.89 1.70 0.35
CA ALA A 107 -8.63 1.06 -0.73
C ALA A 107 -7.97 -0.26 -1.20
N ASP A 108 -6.63 -0.32 -1.35
CA ASP A 108 -5.92 -1.58 -1.62
C ASP A 108 -6.17 -2.62 -0.52
N TYR A 109 -6.16 -2.18 0.74
CA TYR A 109 -6.45 -3.06 1.87
C TYR A 109 -7.90 -3.58 1.85
N LYS A 110 -8.87 -2.70 1.55
CA LYS A 110 -10.27 -3.08 1.36
C LYS A 110 -10.44 -4.08 0.22
N ASP A 111 -9.83 -3.81 -0.93
CA ASP A 111 -9.86 -4.71 -2.10
C ASP A 111 -9.21 -6.07 -1.79
N HIS A 112 -8.17 -6.10 -0.95
CA HIS A 112 -7.53 -7.33 -0.48
C HIS A 112 -8.43 -8.16 0.44
N MET A 113 -9.15 -7.52 1.37
CA MET A 113 -10.12 -8.20 2.26
C MET A 113 -11.34 -8.76 1.50
N GLY A 114 -11.60 -8.28 0.28
CA GLY A 114 -12.65 -8.80 -0.59
C GLY A 114 -14.03 -8.75 0.09
N ALA A 115 -14.74 -9.88 0.11
CA ALA A 115 -16.10 -9.97 0.66
C ALA A 115 -16.18 -9.64 2.16
N GLU A 116 -15.12 -9.84 2.94
CA GLU A 116 -15.10 -9.50 4.38
C GLU A 116 -15.20 -7.98 4.63
N SER A 117 -14.84 -7.18 3.62
CA SER A 117 -14.94 -5.73 3.66
C SER A 117 -16.20 -5.18 3.00
N ALA A 118 -17.16 -6.05 2.64
CA ALA A 118 -18.41 -5.65 2.02
C ALA A 118 -19.18 -4.70 2.98
N GLY A 119 -19.19 -3.41 2.65
CA GLY A 119 -19.79 -2.35 3.47
C GLY A 119 -18.79 -1.49 4.25
N ALA A 120 -17.50 -1.82 4.24
CA ALA A 120 -16.46 -0.99 4.83
C ALA A 120 -16.34 0.35 4.10
N GLN A 121 -16.29 1.43 4.86
CA GLN A 121 -16.04 2.80 4.43
C GLN A 121 -14.57 3.16 4.69
N ILE A 122 -14.09 4.17 3.96
CA ILE A 122 -12.76 4.76 4.13
C ILE A 122 -12.95 6.17 4.71
N PRO A 123 -13.31 6.31 6.01
CA PRO A 123 -13.46 7.62 6.62
C PRO A 123 -12.12 8.33 6.71
N MET A 124 -12.09 9.62 6.39
CA MET A 124 -10.91 10.45 6.62
C MET A 124 -11.02 11.17 7.95
N LEU A 125 -9.90 11.30 8.66
CA LEU A 125 -9.81 11.78 10.02
C LEU A 125 -8.84 12.95 10.11
N PRO A 126 -9.22 14.06 10.77
CA PRO A 126 -8.24 15.02 11.26
C PRO A 126 -7.42 14.41 12.40
N LEU A 127 -6.29 15.03 12.74
CA LEU A 127 -5.41 14.54 13.82
C LEU A 127 -6.14 14.47 15.18
N ALA A 128 -6.99 15.44 15.48
CA ALA A 128 -7.79 15.41 16.71
C ALA A 128 -8.77 14.22 16.74
N GLY A 129 -9.37 13.90 15.58
CA GLY A 129 -10.23 12.74 15.43
C GLY A 129 -9.47 11.42 15.61
N PHE A 130 -8.23 11.34 15.11
CA PHE A 130 -7.35 10.20 15.34
C PHE A 130 -7.00 10.02 16.82
N VAL A 131 -6.64 11.10 17.54
CA VAL A 131 -6.35 11.03 18.99
C VAL A 131 -7.58 10.56 19.77
N GLN A 132 -8.76 11.10 19.48
CA GLN A 132 -9.99 10.67 20.14
C GLN A 132 -10.28 9.19 19.87
N MET A 133 -10.14 8.76 18.62
CA MET A 133 -10.36 7.38 18.21
C MET A 133 -9.41 6.40 18.91
N LEU A 134 -8.14 6.78 19.11
CA LEU A 134 -7.20 5.96 19.87
C LEU A 134 -7.64 5.78 21.34
N ARG A 135 -8.17 6.82 21.99
CA ARG A 135 -8.70 6.73 23.37
C ARG A 135 -9.93 5.84 23.46
N ASP A 136 -10.82 5.94 22.48
CA ASP A 136 -12.03 5.11 22.40
C ASP A 136 -11.66 3.63 22.20
N LEU A 137 -10.66 3.37 21.34
CA LEU A 137 -10.11 2.03 21.09
C LEU A 137 -9.41 1.45 22.33
N GLU A 138 -8.61 2.25 23.02
CA GLU A 138 -7.95 1.82 24.26
C GLU A 138 -8.97 1.44 25.33
N SER A 139 -10.05 2.23 25.46
CA SER A 139 -11.18 1.93 26.36
C SER A 139 -11.91 0.63 25.98
N ALA A 140 -11.82 0.21 24.72
CA ALA A 140 -12.36 -1.05 24.20
C ALA A 140 -11.33 -2.21 24.20
N GLY A 141 -10.12 -2.00 24.73
CA GLY A 141 -9.07 -3.01 24.86
C GLY A 141 -8.14 -3.13 23.65
N VAL A 142 -8.20 -2.22 22.68
CA VAL A 142 -7.26 -2.13 21.55
C VAL A 142 -6.19 -1.10 21.88
N THR A 143 -5.02 -1.56 22.33
CA THR A 143 -3.96 -0.71 22.89
C THR A 143 -2.86 -0.35 21.88
N HIS A 144 -2.91 -0.91 20.67
CA HIS A 144 -1.88 -0.72 19.64
C HIS A 144 -2.50 -0.28 18.32
N PHE A 145 -1.69 0.36 17.48
CA PHE A 145 -2.06 0.71 16.11
C PHE A 145 -0.86 0.59 15.17
N ALA A 146 -1.14 0.49 13.87
CA ALA A 146 -0.14 0.54 12.82
C ALA A 146 -0.58 1.49 11.71
N PHE A 147 0.40 2.13 11.07
CA PHE A 147 0.19 2.90 9.84
C PHE A 147 0.60 2.12 8.60
N ASP A 148 -0.19 2.24 7.54
CA ASP A 148 0.15 1.81 6.17
C ASP A 148 0.64 0.36 6.06
N ARG A 149 0.15 -0.51 6.96
CA ARG A 149 0.46 -1.93 6.94
C ARG A 149 0.08 -2.51 5.57
N CYS A 150 1.04 -3.19 4.94
CA CYS A 150 0.75 -3.96 3.74
C CYS A 150 -0.26 -5.08 4.07
N PRO A 151 -1.38 -5.19 3.34
CA PRO A 151 -2.39 -6.22 3.59
C PRO A 151 -1.85 -7.64 3.35
N ARG A 152 -0.77 -7.77 2.56
CA ARG A 152 -0.16 -9.05 2.17
C ARG A 152 0.93 -9.53 3.15
N CYS A 153 1.36 -8.67 4.08
CA CYS A 153 2.33 -9.04 5.11
C CYS A 153 1.65 -9.65 6.35
N VAL A 154 2.39 -10.48 7.09
CA VAL A 154 1.92 -11.04 8.37
C VAL A 154 2.21 -10.10 9.55
N GLY A 155 3.36 -9.41 9.54
CA GLY A 155 3.77 -8.46 10.58
C GLY A 155 3.64 -7.00 10.17
N ALA A 156 3.75 -6.11 11.16
CA ALA A 156 3.89 -4.67 10.97
C ALA A 156 4.57 -4.06 12.19
N THR A 157 5.24 -2.93 12.02
CA THR A 157 5.63 -2.09 13.14
C THR A 157 4.37 -1.51 13.77
N VAL A 158 4.21 -1.70 15.07
CA VAL A 158 3.10 -1.17 15.85
C VAL A 158 3.59 -0.08 16.81
N ALA A 159 2.68 0.82 17.17
CA ALA A 159 2.88 1.80 18.21
C ALA A 159 1.77 1.67 19.26
N GLU A 160 2.10 1.98 20.51
CA GLU A 160 1.13 2.02 21.60
C GLU A 160 0.23 3.26 21.49
N ALA A 161 -1.09 3.05 21.59
CA ALA A 161 -2.08 4.13 21.61
C ALA A 161 -1.82 5.11 22.76
N ALA A 162 -1.41 4.60 23.92
CA ALA A 162 -1.07 5.40 25.10
C ALA A 162 0.05 6.44 24.83
N GLY A 163 0.92 6.20 23.85
CA GLY A 163 1.98 7.13 23.44
C GLY A 163 1.50 8.35 22.65
N VAL A 164 0.22 8.40 22.26
CA VAL A 164 -0.35 9.46 21.41
C VAL A 164 -1.50 10.16 22.14
N GLN A 165 -1.19 11.23 22.87
CA GLN A 165 -2.17 11.91 23.73
C GLN A 165 -2.62 13.27 23.18
N THR A 166 -1.85 13.85 22.28
CA THR A 166 -2.07 15.19 21.71
C THR A 166 -2.03 15.18 20.19
N VAL A 167 -2.51 16.26 19.57
CA VAL A 167 -2.42 16.47 18.12
C VAL A 167 -0.95 16.55 17.67
N GLU A 168 -0.08 17.09 18.51
CA GLU A 168 1.36 17.15 18.30
C GLU A 168 2.00 15.76 18.30
N ASP A 169 1.58 14.88 19.21
CA ASP A 169 2.02 13.47 19.22
C ASP A 169 1.54 12.74 17.96
N ALA A 170 0.26 12.95 17.59
CA ALA A 170 -0.33 12.39 16.39
C ALA A 170 0.42 12.84 15.11
N TRP A 171 0.80 14.12 15.05
CA TRP A 171 1.62 14.63 13.96
C TRP A 171 3.03 14.03 13.96
N ALA A 172 3.65 13.90 15.14
CA ALA A 172 4.98 13.33 15.26
C ALA A 172 5.01 11.87 14.80
N VAL A 173 4.05 11.05 15.26
CA VAL A 173 3.98 9.63 14.86
C VAL A 173 3.67 9.49 13.38
N ARG A 174 2.71 10.25 12.83
CA ARG A 174 2.44 10.26 11.39
C ARG A 174 3.69 10.62 10.58
N SER A 175 4.44 11.63 11.02
CA SER A 175 5.68 12.06 10.35
C SER A 175 6.76 10.97 10.40
N GLN A 176 6.84 10.24 11.51
CA GLN A 176 7.77 9.11 11.65
C GLN A 176 7.47 7.99 10.65
N TYR A 177 6.20 7.56 10.55
CA TYR A 177 5.80 6.51 9.62
C TYR A 177 5.93 6.96 8.16
N LYS A 178 5.41 8.15 7.81
CA LYS A 178 5.50 8.64 6.43
C LYS A 178 6.95 8.92 6.02
N GLY A 179 7.80 9.36 6.95
CA GLY A 179 9.22 9.54 6.69
C GLY A 179 9.95 8.23 6.42
N ALA A 180 9.57 7.15 7.13
CA ALA A 180 10.05 5.80 6.85
C ALA A 180 9.58 5.29 5.48
N GLU A 181 8.31 5.49 5.13
CA GLU A 181 7.78 5.15 3.81
C GLU A 181 8.58 5.82 2.68
N VAL A 182 8.74 7.15 2.72
CA VAL A 182 9.46 7.92 1.69
C VAL A 182 10.93 7.50 1.59
N ALA A 183 11.58 7.24 2.72
CA ALA A 183 12.97 6.78 2.71
C ALA A 183 13.11 5.41 2.02
N ARG A 184 12.23 4.46 2.36
CA ARG A 184 12.23 3.10 1.78
C ARG A 184 11.85 3.12 0.31
N GLU A 185 10.84 3.90 -0.06
CA GLU A 185 10.40 4.10 -1.45
C GLU A 185 11.58 4.51 -2.32
N LYS A 186 12.31 5.54 -1.89
CA LYS A 186 13.48 6.04 -2.63
C LYS A 186 14.58 4.99 -2.77
N LEU A 187 14.90 4.27 -1.69
CA LEU A 187 15.91 3.21 -1.73
C LEU A 187 15.53 2.13 -2.76
N TYR A 188 14.27 1.69 -2.77
CA TYR A 188 13.80 0.65 -3.68
C TYR A 188 13.73 1.15 -5.12
N PHE A 189 13.31 2.40 -5.32
CA PHE A 189 13.28 3.02 -6.64
C PHE A 189 14.68 3.11 -7.25
N GLU A 190 15.64 3.65 -6.50
CA GLU A 190 17.03 3.80 -6.95
C GLU A 190 17.66 2.44 -7.27
N TYR A 191 17.40 1.44 -6.43
CA TYR A 191 17.85 0.06 -6.68
C TYR A 191 17.26 -0.50 -7.98
N ALA A 192 15.93 -0.46 -8.13
CA ALA A 192 15.25 -1.01 -9.30
C ALA A 192 15.67 -0.28 -10.58
N LEU A 193 15.87 1.04 -10.52
CA LEU A 193 16.32 1.84 -11.65
C LEU A 193 17.74 1.47 -12.09
N ASP A 194 18.67 1.31 -11.14
CA ASP A 194 20.05 0.89 -11.43
C ASP A 194 20.09 -0.52 -12.02
N ALA A 195 19.34 -1.46 -11.43
CA ALA A 195 19.18 -2.81 -11.97
C ALA A 195 18.61 -2.80 -13.40
N ALA A 196 17.60 -1.95 -13.67
CA ALA A 196 17.03 -1.85 -15.01
C ALA A 196 18.04 -1.30 -16.03
N ARG A 197 18.78 -0.25 -15.68
CA ARG A 197 19.80 0.39 -16.54
C ARG A 197 20.99 -0.53 -16.84
N THR A 198 21.30 -1.44 -15.92
CA THR A 198 22.37 -2.44 -16.08
C THR A 198 21.88 -3.73 -16.75
N GLY A 199 20.60 -3.79 -17.15
CA GLY A 199 20.03 -4.92 -17.88
C GLY A 199 19.50 -6.06 -17.01
N HIS A 200 19.50 -5.91 -15.69
CA HIS A 200 18.91 -6.84 -14.73
C HIS A 200 17.39 -6.63 -14.59
N LEU A 201 16.67 -6.71 -15.73
CA LEU A 201 15.26 -6.32 -15.86
C LEU A 201 14.31 -7.15 -14.99
N GLU A 202 14.53 -8.46 -14.87
CA GLU A 202 13.72 -9.34 -14.03
C GLU A 202 13.85 -8.99 -12.54
N GLU A 203 15.07 -8.69 -12.08
CA GLU A 203 15.31 -8.24 -10.71
C GLU A 203 14.67 -6.87 -10.46
N ALA A 204 14.86 -5.93 -11.39
CA ALA A 204 14.23 -4.62 -11.33
C ALA A 204 12.70 -4.73 -11.25
N ARG A 205 12.08 -5.62 -12.05
CA ARG A 205 10.64 -5.91 -12.00
C ARG A 205 10.22 -6.38 -10.61
N GLU A 206 10.92 -7.36 -10.04
CA GLU A 206 10.55 -7.93 -8.75
C GLU A 206 10.68 -6.91 -7.62
N VAL A 207 11.75 -6.10 -7.62
CA VAL A 207 11.96 -5.03 -6.62
C VAL A 207 10.92 -3.92 -6.75
N ALA A 208 10.63 -3.46 -7.97
CA ALA A 208 9.65 -2.39 -8.19
C ALA A 208 8.22 -2.85 -7.82
N LEU A 209 7.84 -4.08 -8.19
CA LEU A 209 6.57 -4.67 -7.78
C LEU A 209 6.48 -4.88 -6.26
N GLN A 210 7.60 -5.23 -5.61
CA GLN A 210 7.66 -5.28 -4.15
C GLN A 210 7.42 -3.89 -3.54
N ALA A 211 8.05 -2.85 -4.09
CA ALA A 211 7.91 -1.49 -3.59
C ALA A 211 6.47 -0.98 -3.66
N VAL A 212 5.79 -1.15 -4.80
CA VAL A 212 4.40 -0.70 -4.94
C VAL A 212 3.46 -1.46 -3.99
N SER A 213 3.65 -2.78 -3.87
CA SER A 213 2.80 -3.61 -3.03
C SER A 213 3.01 -3.34 -1.54
N HIS A 214 4.25 -3.13 -1.09
CA HIS A 214 4.64 -3.17 0.33
C HIS A 214 5.05 -1.83 0.94
N ILE A 215 5.39 -0.84 0.13
CA ILE A 215 5.83 0.48 0.59
C ILE A 215 4.76 1.51 0.23
N THR A 216 4.60 1.84 -1.06
CA THR A 216 3.62 2.84 -1.50
C THR A 216 3.17 2.61 -2.93
N ILE A 217 1.87 2.68 -3.18
CA ILE A 217 1.24 2.58 -4.52
C ILE A 217 1.08 3.96 -5.19
N GLU A 218 1.66 5.00 -4.61
CA GLU A 218 1.32 6.39 -4.97
C GLU A 218 2.40 7.10 -5.75
N ASP A 219 3.58 6.49 -5.87
CA ASP A 219 4.70 7.10 -6.59
C ASP A 219 4.60 6.85 -8.10
N PRO A 220 4.32 7.89 -8.91
CA PRO A 220 4.27 7.73 -10.35
C PRO A 220 5.64 7.37 -10.96
N ASN A 221 6.77 7.66 -10.31
CA ASN A 221 8.08 7.26 -10.82
C ASN A 221 8.23 5.75 -10.82
N MET A 222 7.86 5.10 -9.72
CA MET A 222 7.86 3.64 -9.62
C MET A 222 6.96 3.00 -10.68
N HIS A 223 5.75 3.54 -10.90
CA HIS A 223 4.84 3.01 -11.92
C HIS A 223 5.35 3.20 -13.34
N LEU A 224 5.96 4.36 -13.65
CA LEU A 224 6.63 4.59 -14.93
C LEU A 224 7.78 3.59 -15.13
N LEU A 225 8.62 3.38 -14.12
CA LEU A 225 9.72 2.41 -14.17
C LEU A 225 9.19 1.00 -14.47
N ILE A 226 8.14 0.55 -13.77
CA ILE A 226 7.50 -0.76 -14.03
C ILE A 226 7.00 -0.84 -15.47
N GLY A 227 6.37 0.22 -15.99
CA GLY A 227 5.90 0.27 -17.37
C GLY A 227 7.03 0.14 -18.38
N GLN A 228 8.13 0.86 -18.18
CA GLN A 228 9.31 0.78 -19.03
C GLN A 228 9.98 -0.59 -18.98
N ILE A 229 10.06 -1.21 -17.79
CA ILE A 229 10.52 -2.60 -17.63
C ILE A 229 9.63 -3.56 -18.43
N GLY A 230 8.31 -3.36 -18.41
CA GLY A 230 7.37 -4.14 -19.22
C GLY A 230 7.65 -4.04 -20.71
N VAL A 231 7.91 -2.84 -21.23
CA VAL A 231 8.32 -2.65 -22.63
C VAL A 231 9.63 -3.38 -22.93
N ALA A 232 10.65 -3.23 -22.07
CA ALA A 232 11.95 -3.86 -22.26
C ALA A 232 11.91 -5.41 -22.22
N LEU A 233 11.01 -5.98 -21.42
CA LEU A 233 10.78 -7.42 -21.33
C LEU A 233 9.78 -7.95 -22.37
N ALA A 234 9.21 -7.09 -23.21
CA ALA A 234 8.05 -7.39 -24.06
C ALA A 234 6.84 -7.96 -23.28
N ASP A 235 6.72 -7.62 -21.99
CA ASP A 235 5.59 -7.95 -21.14
C ASP A 235 4.45 -6.95 -21.38
N THR A 236 3.47 -7.40 -22.15
CA THR A 236 2.34 -6.53 -22.54
C THR A 236 1.44 -6.22 -21.35
N GLN A 237 1.24 -7.19 -20.46
CA GLN A 237 0.35 -6.99 -19.32
C GLN A 237 0.96 -6.01 -18.32
N LEU A 238 2.27 -6.12 -18.05
CA LEU A 238 2.94 -5.28 -17.06
C LEU A 238 2.87 -3.78 -17.40
N HIS A 239 3.08 -3.42 -18.67
CA HIS A 239 2.99 -2.01 -19.06
C HIS A 239 1.54 -1.50 -19.12
N GLN A 240 0.58 -2.35 -19.47
CA GLN A 240 -0.85 -2.00 -19.42
C GLN A 240 -1.31 -1.72 -17.99
N ASP A 241 -0.91 -2.57 -17.04
CA ASP A 241 -1.19 -2.39 -15.62
C ASP A 241 -0.55 -1.09 -15.08
N ALA A 242 0.68 -0.80 -15.49
CA ALA A 242 1.36 0.44 -15.14
C ALA A 242 0.66 1.68 -15.71
N ALA A 243 0.25 1.64 -16.99
CA ALA A 243 -0.48 2.73 -17.62
C ALA A 243 -1.82 2.98 -16.92
N ALA A 244 -2.57 1.91 -16.58
CA ALA A 244 -3.82 2.02 -15.84
C ALA A 244 -3.62 2.68 -14.47
N MET A 245 -2.52 2.34 -13.77
CA MET A 245 -2.21 2.97 -12.48
C MET A 245 -1.83 4.45 -12.63
N LEU A 246 -0.99 4.80 -13.60
CA LEU A 246 -0.62 6.19 -13.86
C LEU A 246 -1.84 7.05 -14.23
N GLN A 247 -2.76 6.51 -15.04
CA GLN A 247 -4.04 7.16 -15.35
C GLN A 247 -4.91 7.33 -14.11
N PHE A 248 -4.99 6.31 -13.25
CA PHE A 248 -5.73 6.36 -12.00
C PHE A 248 -5.17 7.43 -11.05
N LEU A 249 -3.84 7.55 -10.96
CA LEU A 249 -3.15 8.60 -10.20
C LEU A 249 -3.24 9.99 -10.86
N LYS A 250 -3.80 10.10 -12.07
CA LYS A 250 -3.87 11.34 -12.88
C LYS A 250 -2.48 11.94 -13.14
N ALA A 251 -1.49 11.09 -13.35
CA ALA A 251 -0.10 11.46 -13.59
C ALA A 251 0.16 11.67 -15.09
N ASP A 252 -0.54 12.64 -15.71
CA ASP A 252 -0.56 12.82 -17.18
C ASP A 252 0.83 12.88 -17.84
N PRO A 253 1.85 13.59 -17.30
CA PRO A 253 3.19 13.58 -17.90
C PRO A 253 3.84 12.19 -17.95
N TYR A 254 3.57 11.35 -16.94
CA TYR A 254 4.11 9.99 -16.85
C TYR A 254 3.38 9.05 -17.82
N VAL A 255 2.07 9.22 -17.99
CA VAL A 255 1.29 8.49 -19.01
C VAL A 255 1.83 8.81 -20.41
N ALA A 256 2.03 10.10 -20.71
CA ALA A 256 2.60 10.53 -21.99
C ALA A 256 4.00 9.96 -22.22
N LYS A 257 4.88 10.02 -21.21
CA LYS A 257 6.22 9.43 -21.28
C LYS A 257 6.17 7.92 -21.56
N LEU A 258 5.31 7.18 -20.86
CA LEU A 258 5.17 5.73 -21.08
C LEU A 258 4.65 5.42 -22.49
N HIS A 259 3.70 6.20 -23.01
CA HIS A 259 3.24 6.04 -24.40
C HIS A 259 4.37 6.24 -25.40
N THR A 260 5.19 7.28 -25.24
CA THR A 260 6.37 7.51 -26.09
C THR A 260 7.32 6.31 -26.07
N VAL A 261 7.60 5.74 -24.90
CA VAL A 261 8.45 4.55 -24.76
C VAL A 261 7.86 3.35 -25.49
N VAL A 262 6.54 3.15 -25.40
CA VAL A 262 5.83 2.06 -26.11
C VAL A 262 5.87 2.26 -27.62
N GLU A 263 5.65 3.48 -28.10
CA GLU A 263 5.68 3.83 -29.53
C GLU A 263 7.07 3.62 -30.15
N ILE A 264 8.12 4.01 -29.42
CA ILE A 264 9.52 3.77 -29.83
C ILE A 264 9.87 2.28 -29.73
N GLY A 265 9.23 1.55 -28.79
CA GLY A 265 9.51 0.15 -28.51
C GLY A 265 10.82 -0.08 -27.76
N ALA A 266 11.37 0.97 -27.12
CA ALA A 266 12.63 0.91 -26.38
C ALA A 266 12.54 1.74 -25.09
N ALA A 267 12.80 1.09 -23.95
CA ALA A 267 12.90 1.77 -22.67
C ALA A 267 14.17 2.62 -22.59
N ASP A 268 14.04 3.85 -22.10
CA ASP A 268 15.16 4.77 -21.85
C ASP A 268 15.50 4.89 -20.35
N PHE A 269 14.59 4.43 -19.48
CA PHE A 269 14.67 4.53 -18.03
C PHE A 269 14.89 5.97 -17.54
N GLU A 270 14.27 6.92 -18.25
CA GLU A 270 14.24 8.33 -17.90
C GLU A 270 12.86 8.74 -17.39
N GLY A 271 12.84 9.83 -16.62
CA GLY A 271 11.61 10.45 -16.14
C GLY A 271 10.87 11.23 -17.24
N PRO A 272 9.70 11.80 -16.94
CA PRO A 272 8.94 12.62 -17.89
C PRO A 272 9.61 13.96 -18.22
N ASP A 273 10.53 14.44 -17.38
CA ASP A 273 11.21 15.75 -17.52
C ASP A 273 12.60 15.66 -18.18
N ALA A 274 13.00 14.48 -18.66
CA ALA A 274 14.31 14.25 -19.27
C ALA A 274 14.39 14.76 -20.72
#